data_AF-A0A2T6N7A6-F1
#
_entry.id   AF-A0A2T6N7A6-F1
#
_cell.length_a   1.000
_cell.length_b   1.000
_cell.length_c   1.000
_cell.angle_alpha   90.00
_cell.angle_beta   90.00
_cell.angle_gamma   90.00
#
_symmetry.space_group_name_H-M   'P 1'
#
loop_
_entity.id
_entity.type
_entity.pdbx_description
1 polymer ?
#
loop_
_entity_poly.entity_id
_entity_poly.type
_entity_poly.pdbx_seq_one_letter_code
_entity_poly.pdbx_strand_id
1 'polypeptide(L)' 'TINGLYKTEIIRNPKRGPWKTIDDVEYATLEWVEWFNNRRLLEPIGNIPPMEYEKQYYDNIEGSAMAA' A
#
# COMPACT_ATOMS: atom_id res chain seq x y z
N THR A 1 0.72 12.18 -3.07
CA THR A 1 1.83 11.28 -2.71
C THR A 1 1.34 10.24 -1.72
N ILE A 2 1.95 9.05 -1.66
CA ILE A 2 1.54 7.97 -0.74
C ILE A 2 1.62 8.39 0.73
N ASN A 3 2.71 9.07 1.12
CA ASN A 3 2.85 9.59 2.49
C ASN A 3 1.76 10.61 2.86
N GLY A 4 1.35 11.48 1.93
CA GLY A 4 0.25 12.43 2.18
C GLY A 4 -1.10 11.73 2.40
N LEU A 5 -1.32 10.63 1.69
CA LEU A 5 -2.51 9.79 1.81
C LEU A 5 -2.53 9.04 3.13
N TYR A 6 -1.42 8.39 3.50
CA TYR A 6 -1.24 7.74 4.80
C TYR A 6 -1.53 8.70 5.97
N LYS A 7 -0.96 9.91 5.92
CA LYS A 7 -1.21 10.94 6.94
C LYS A 7 -2.68 11.35 7.01
N THR A 8 -3.41 11.33 5.90
CA THR A 8 -4.82 11.69 5.85
C THR A 8 -5.72 10.56 6.36
N GLU A 9 -5.50 9.33 5.88
CA GLU A 9 -6.36 8.17 6.14
C GLU A 9 -6.13 7.52 7.51
N ILE A 10 -4.91 7.63 8.04
CA ILE A 10 -4.52 7.04 9.34
C ILE A 10 -4.25 8.14 10.36
N ILE A 11 -3.18 8.92 10.20
CA ILE A 11 -2.71 9.82 11.27
C ILE A 11 -3.72 10.89 11.65
N ARG A 12 -4.32 11.55 10.66
CA ARG A 12 -5.27 12.68 10.85
C ARG A 12 -6.73 12.23 10.86
N ASN A 13 -7.00 10.93 10.79
CA ASN A 13 -8.35 10.41 10.72
C ASN A 13 -9.02 10.47 12.10
N PRO A 14 -10.09 11.27 12.27
CA PRO A 14 -10.76 11.44 13.55
C PRO A 14 -11.42 10.15 14.07
N LYS A 15 -11.61 9.13 13.23
CA LYS A 15 -12.16 7.83 13.62
C LYS A 15 -11.13 6.86 14.23
N ARG A 16 -9.83 7.13 14.07
CA ARG A 16 -8.75 6.25 14.55
C ARG A 16 -7.97 6.81 15.74
N GLY A 17 -8.13 8.10 16.06
CA GLY A 17 -7.41 8.78 17.14
C GLY A 17 -8.25 9.09 18.38
N PRO A 18 -7.61 9.60 19.46
CA PRO A 18 -6.19 9.95 19.56
C PRO A 18 -5.27 8.73 19.75
N TRP A 19 -4.12 8.74 19.09
CA TRP A 19 -3.03 7.77 19.28
C TRP A 19 -2.37 8.00 20.65
N LYS A 20 -2.26 6.96 21.48
CA LYS A 20 -1.76 7.09 22.85
C LYS A 20 -0.32 6.62 22.98
N THR A 21 0.06 5.63 22.17
CA THR A 21 1.38 5.02 22.18
C THR A 21 1.93 4.89 20.76
N ILE A 22 3.23 4.59 20.65
CA ILE A 22 3.86 4.26 19.37
C ILE A 22 3.29 2.95 18.83
N ASP A 23 3.08 1.95 19.68
CA ASP A 23 2.51 0.65 19.34
C ASP A 23 1.15 0.78 18.65
N ASP A 24 0.27 1.69 19.12
CA ASP A 24 -1.03 1.95 18.48
C ASP A 24 -0.86 2.40 17.02
N VAL A 25 0.13 3.26 16.76
CA VAL A 25 0.43 3.79 15.44
C VAL A 25 1.06 2.72 14.57
N GLU A 26 1.99 1.92 15.11
CA GLU A 26 2.63 0.82 14.38
C GLU A 26 1.59 -0.21 13.93
N TYR A 27 0.69 -0.62 14.83
CA TYR A 27 -0.37 -1.56 14.50
C TYR A 27 -1.30 -1.02 13.40
N ALA A 28 -1.77 0.23 13.53
CA ALA A 28 -2.58 0.86 12.50
C ALA A 28 -1.84 1.04 11.17
N THR A 29 -0.52 1.24 11.21
CA THR A 29 0.33 1.29 10.02
C THR A 29 0.36 -0.06 9.32
N LEU A 30 0.55 -1.15 10.07
CA LEU A 30 0.57 -2.52 9.52
C LEU A 30 -0.75 -2.85 8.84
N GLU A 31 -1.89 -2.54 9.47
CA GLU A 31 -3.21 -2.72 8.87
C GLU A 31 -3.36 -1.92 7.57
N TRP A 32 -2.92 -0.66 7.58
CA TRP A 32 -3.05 0.20 6.41
C TRP A 32 -2.16 -0.26 5.27
N VAL A 33 -0.93 -0.69 5.54
CA VAL A 33 0.01 -1.22 4.54
C VAL A 33 -0.52 -2.52 3.94
N GLU A 34 -1.04 -3.44 4.76
CA GLU A 34 -1.66 -4.66 4.26
C GLU A 34 -2.81 -4.33 3.31
N TRP A 35 -3.74 -3.49 3.72
CA TRP A 35 -4.89 -3.12 2.91
C TRP A 35 -4.48 -2.36 1.64
N PHE A 36 -3.57 -1.39 1.78
CA PHE A 36 -3.11 -0.56 0.67
C PHE A 36 -2.43 -1.42 -0.41
N ASN A 37 -1.57 -2.36 -0.04
CA ASN A 37 -0.82 -3.15 -1.01
C ASN A 37 -1.63 -4.32 -1.59
N ASN A 38 -2.50 -4.95 -0.79
CA ASN A 38 -3.15 -6.20 -1.19
C ASN A 38 -4.61 -6.04 -1.63
N ARG A 39 -5.27 -4.94 -1.25
CA ARG A 39 -6.73 -4.81 -1.43
C ARG A 39 -7.15 -3.51 -2.10
N ARG A 40 -6.38 -2.42 -1.96
CA ARG A 40 -6.72 -1.12 -2.55
C ARG A 40 -6.53 -1.15 -4.06
N LEU A 41 -7.60 -0.90 -4.80
CA LEU A 41 -7.52 -0.72 -6.25
C LEU A 41 -7.06 0.69 -6.58
N LEU A 42 -6.11 0.82 -7.50
CA LEU A 42 -5.58 2.09 -7.96
C LEU A 42 -5.80 2.26 -9.47
N GLU A 43 -6.64 3.21 -9.85
CA GLU A 43 -6.93 3.53 -11.26
C GLU A 43 -5.66 3.76 -12.11
N PRO A 44 -4.62 4.48 -11.66
CA PRO A 44 -3.43 4.73 -12.50
C PRO A 44 -2.64 3.49 -12.90
N ILE A 45 -2.80 2.37 -12.19
CA ILE A 45 -2.15 1.08 -12.49
C ILE A 45 -3.15 0.05 -13.01
N GLY A 46 -4.32 0.48 -13.49
CA GLY A 46 -5.31 -0.40 -14.12
C GLY A 46 -6.35 -0.97 -13.16
N ASN A 47 -6.62 -0.32 -12.03
CA ASN A 47 -7.59 -0.77 -11.02
C ASN A 47 -7.27 -2.16 -10.42
N ILE A 48 -5.98 -2.44 -10.20
CA ILE A 48 -5.51 -3.63 -9.47
C ILE A 48 -4.79 -3.22 -8.17
N PRO A 49 -4.59 -4.15 -7.22
CA PRO A 49 -3.77 -3.90 -6.05
C PRO A 49 -2.30 -3.61 -6.43
N PRO A 50 -1.61 -2.72 -5.71
CA PRO A 50 -0.18 -2.44 -5.93
C PRO A 50 0.69 -3.69 -5.95
N MET A 51 0.43 -4.65 -5.05
CA MET A 51 1.21 -5.90 -5.00
C MET A 51 1.06 -6.73 -6.27
N GLU A 52 -0.14 -6.74 -6.85
CA GLU A 52 -0.37 -7.46 -8.11
C GLU A 52 0.36 -6.78 -9.27
N TYR A 53 0.32 -5.45 -9.33
CA TYR A 53 1.07 -4.69 -10.33
C TYR A 53 2.58 -4.90 -10.22
N GLU A 54 3.12 -4.87 -9.01
CA GLU A 54 4.54 -5.13 -8.75
C GLU A 54 4.94 -6.55 -9.16
N LYS A 55 4.11 -7.55 -8.85
CA LYS A 55 4.33 -8.93 -9.28
C LYS A 55 4.39 -9.03 -10.81
N GLN A 56 3.42 -8.45 -11.52
CA GLN A 56 3.40 -8.45 -12.99
C GLN A 56 4.64 -7.76 -13.57
N TYR A 57 5.12 -6.69 -12.94
CA TYR A 57 6.34 -6.00 -13.36
C TYR A 57 7.57 -6.92 -13.27
N TYR A 58 7.75 -7.63 -12.15
CA TYR A 58 8.88 -8.56 -11.99
C TYR A 58 8.77 -9.79 -12.89
N ASP A 59 7.57 -10.37 -13.04
CA ASP A 59 7.33 -11.51 -13.94
C ASP A 59 7.74 -11.15 -15.39
N ASN A 60 7.42 -9.93 -15.84
CA ASN A 60 7.79 -9.44 -17.18
C ASN A 60 9.30 -9.20 -17.34
N ILE A 61 9.96 -8.70 -16.29
CA ILE A 61 11.42 -8.50 -16.30
C ILE A 61 12.15 -9.84 -16.39
N GLU A 62 11.74 -10.82 -15.57
CA GLU A 62 12.32 -12.16 -15.58
C GLU A 62 12.08 -12.85 -16.92
N GLY A 63 10.86 -12.78 -17.45
CA GLY A 63 10.54 -13.33 -18.77
C GLY A 63 11.37 -12.71 -19.90
N SER A 64 11.63 -11.40 -19.83
CA SER A 64 12.48 -10.70 -20.80
C SER A 64 13.96 -11.09 -20.68
N ALA A 65 14.45 -11.31 -19.46
CA ALA A 65 15.83 -11.76 -19.21
C ALA A 65 16.04 -13.22 -19.66
N MET A 66 15.03 -14.09 -19.55
CA MET A 66 15.10 -15.48 -20.02
C MET A 66 15.02 -15.61 -21.55
N ALA A 67 14.47 -14.62 -22.25
CA ALA A 67 14.30 -14.63 -23.70
C ALA A 67 15.48 -14.02 -24.49
N ALA A 68 16.46 -13.42 -23.80
CA ALA A 68 17.65 -12.79 -24.35
C ALA A 68 18.86 -13.73 -24.33
#